data_AF-A0A521E4A9-F1
#
_entry.id   AF-A0A521E4A9-F1
#
_cell.length_a   1.000
_cell.length_b   1.000
_cell.length_c   1.000
_cell.angle_alpha   90.00
_cell.angle_beta   90.00
_cell.angle_gamma   90.00
#
_symmetry.space_group_name_H-M   'P 1'
#
loop_
_entity.id
_entity.type
_entity.pdbx_description
1 polymer ?
#
loop_
_entity_poly.entity_id
_entity_poly.type
_entity_poly.pdbx_seq_one_letter_code
_entity_poly.pdbx_strand_id
1 'polypeptide(L)'
;MPQLRQIAAVLTILLCMALPARAVTLLRDADIEHALSRLARPVLTAAGLPASSIQVMVIDDHTYNAFIVDNRHIFIHSGLLLKLTSAAQLQSVIAHEAAHIANGHIARRMQNARAANTLAGLGMALAAAAAVSSGNSSAASGIGLGMAGSAQRVFLGHTRAEESAADTSGLRYMVSAGIPPQAFLEVLDIFRGQDMLAENRQDPYARTHPLSRDRLRAIKALSAGLTDHTKPNPDAEYWFARAQGKLSAYERASSWTLRRAAKSLTPDIQVMREAVAYHRKPDTARAIASADRLVAMRPKDAFAHDLRGQILLESRKAQAAVAATKTAASLAPDNALVLGGYGRALLAAGQAKNAQQVLEKAHRKDANDPHLLRDLAMAYAQTGQTGLASVVTAERYALIGRPKDALIHAKRAEGLLPRGSAPWLRAQDVISASEAAVKQRN
;
A
#
# COMPACT_ATOMS: atom_id res chain seq x y z
N MET A 1 1.92 -13.79 -54.02
CA MET A 1 1.15 -14.04 -52.78
C MET A 1 1.94 -14.62 -51.56
N PRO A 2 3.25 -14.36 -51.35
CA PRO A 2 3.93 -14.79 -50.11
C PRO A 2 3.93 -13.72 -48.99
N GLN A 3 3.73 -12.43 -49.31
CA GLN A 3 3.86 -11.34 -48.34
C GLN A 3 2.66 -11.20 -47.38
N LEU A 4 1.45 -11.58 -47.79
CA LEU A 4 0.27 -11.52 -46.91
C LEU A 4 0.26 -12.60 -45.82
N ARG A 5 0.95 -13.74 -46.02
CA ARG A 5 1.04 -14.81 -45.01
C ARG A 5 2.03 -14.50 -43.89
N GLN A 6 3.08 -13.71 -44.16
CA GLN A 6 4.04 -13.31 -43.13
C GLN A 6 3.48 -12.22 -42.19
N ILE A 7 2.64 -11.32 -42.69
CA ILE A 7 1.99 -10.29 -41.87
C ILE A 7 0.95 -10.90 -40.92
N ALA A 8 0.20 -11.92 -41.39
CA ALA A 8 -0.73 -12.66 -40.54
C ALA A 8 -0.02 -13.46 -39.43
N ALA A 9 1.14 -14.06 -39.70
CA ALA A 9 1.90 -14.80 -38.69
C ALA A 9 2.49 -13.89 -37.60
N VAL A 10 2.92 -12.67 -37.93
CA VAL A 10 3.44 -11.69 -36.96
C VAL A 10 2.32 -11.10 -36.09
N LEU A 11 1.13 -10.85 -36.65
CA LEU A 11 -0.03 -10.39 -35.86
C LEU A 11 -0.57 -11.47 -34.90
N THR A 12 -0.49 -12.75 -35.29
CA THR A 12 -1.03 -13.85 -34.47
C THR A 12 -0.10 -14.21 -33.30
N ILE A 13 1.22 -14.03 -33.45
CA ILE A 13 2.20 -14.25 -32.36
C ILE A 13 2.16 -13.09 -31.33
N LEU A 14 1.83 -11.86 -31.75
CA LEU A 14 1.61 -10.73 -30.84
C LEU A 14 0.30 -10.84 -30.02
N LEU A 15 -0.65 -11.68 -30.43
CA LEU A 15 -1.93 -11.89 -29.72
C LEU A 15 -1.87 -12.91 -28.57
N CYS A 16 -0.78 -13.66 -28.40
CA CYS A 16 -0.73 -14.80 -27.46
C CYS A 16 0.16 -14.59 -26.21
N MET A 17 0.59 -13.37 -25.90
CA MET A 17 1.35 -13.08 -24.67
C MET A 17 0.71 -11.94 -23.89
N ALA A 18 -0.58 -12.07 -23.57
CA ALA A 18 -1.14 -11.34 -22.45
C ALA A 18 -0.51 -11.92 -21.17
N LEU A 19 0.61 -11.35 -20.74
CA LEU A 19 1.15 -11.64 -19.41
C LEU A 19 0.02 -11.39 -18.41
N PRO A 20 -0.25 -12.32 -17.47
CA PRO A 20 -1.24 -12.08 -16.45
C PRO A 20 -0.86 -10.77 -15.74
N ALA A 21 -1.78 -9.80 -15.72
CA ALA A 21 -1.62 -8.62 -14.89
C ALA A 21 -1.48 -9.12 -13.46
N ARG A 22 -0.25 -9.08 -12.92
CA ARG A 22 -0.02 -9.38 -11.51
C ARG A 22 -0.79 -8.32 -10.72
N ALA A 23 -1.80 -8.74 -9.98
CA ALA A 23 -2.46 -7.87 -9.03
C ALA A 23 -1.40 -7.39 -8.03
N VAL A 24 -1.20 -6.07 -7.97
CA VAL A 24 -0.36 -5.46 -6.93
C VAL A 24 -1.00 -5.82 -5.60
N THR A 25 -0.28 -6.59 -4.78
CA THR A 25 -0.78 -7.02 -3.47
C THR A 25 -0.24 -6.03 -2.44
N LEU A 26 -1.13 -5.29 -1.78
CA LEU A 26 -0.76 -4.41 -0.69
C LEU A 26 -0.61 -5.21 0.61
N LEU A 27 0.49 -4.98 1.33
CA LEU A 27 0.70 -5.51 2.67
C LEU A 27 0.06 -4.56 3.67
N ARG A 28 -1.22 -4.80 3.98
CA ARG A 28 -1.99 -4.03 4.96
C ARG A 28 -1.75 -4.57 6.37
N ASP A 29 -1.12 -3.79 7.23
CA ASP A 29 -0.91 -4.11 8.65
C ASP A 29 -0.93 -2.81 9.47
N ALA A 30 -1.78 -2.76 10.50
CA ALA A 30 -2.02 -1.54 11.26
C ALA A 30 -0.76 -1.00 11.96
N ASP A 31 0.14 -1.88 12.40
CA ASP A 31 1.38 -1.54 13.09
C ASP A 31 2.42 -1.00 12.11
N ILE A 32 2.59 -1.68 10.98
CA ILE A 32 3.50 -1.25 9.91
C ILE A 32 3.06 0.12 9.37
N GLU A 33 1.77 0.28 9.03
CA GLU A 33 1.23 1.55 8.53
C GLU A 33 1.35 2.68 9.56
N HIS A 34 1.15 2.39 10.85
CA HIS A 34 1.36 3.38 11.91
C HIS A 34 2.83 3.81 11.99
N ALA A 35 3.75 2.85 12.00
CA ALA A 35 5.19 3.12 12.04
C ALA A 35 5.64 3.95 10.82
N LEU A 36 5.17 3.61 9.62
CA LEU A 36 5.45 4.38 8.41
C LEU A 36 4.88 5.80 8.48
N SER A 37 3.66 5.98 9.00
CA SER A 37 3.06 7.30 9.21
C SER A 37 3.89 8.15 10.20
N ARG A 38 4.39 7.55 11.28
CA ARG A 38 5.29 8.20 12.26
C ARG A 38 6.58 8.69 11.61
N LEU A 39 7.17 7.87 10.74
CA LEU A 39 8.42 8.17 10.04
C LEU A 39 8.24 9.22 8.94
N ALA A 40 7.11 9.17 8.22
CA ALA A 40 6.80 10.09 7.13
C ALA A 40 6.43 11.49 7.60
N ARG A 41 5.75 11.62 8.75
CA ARG A 41 5.16 12.89 9.20
C ARG A 41 6.14 14.07 9.26
N PRO A 42 7.37 13.96 9.82
CA PRO A 42 8.31 15.09 9.84
C PRO A 42 8.69 15.57 8.44
N VAL A 43 8.95 14.62 7.52
CA VAL A 43 9.32 14.89 6.12
C VAL A 43 8.17 15.55 5.37
N LEU A 44 6.96 14.98 5.46
CA LEU A 44 5.77 15.52 4.80
C LEU A 44 5.43 16.92 5.31
N THR A 45 5.58 17.16 6.61
CA THR A 45 5.38 18.50 7.21
C THR A 45 6.40 19.50 6.66
N ALA A 46 7.68 19.12 6.59
CA ALA A 46 8.74 19.95 6.02
C ALA A 46 8.54 20.22 4.51
N ALA A 47 7.87 19.30 3.80
CA ALA A 47 7.48 19.47 2.40
C ALA A 47 6.27 20.39 2.20
N GLY A 48 5.64 20.89 3.28
CA GLY A 48 4.41 21.68 3.21
C GLY A 48 3.18 20.85 2.82
N LEU A 49 3.26 19.52 2.93
CA LEU A 49 2.18 18.60 2.57
C LEU A 49 1.32 18.26 3.80
N PRO A 50 0.01 18.07 3.62
CA PRO A 50 -0.88 17.61 4.69
C PRO A 50 -0.56 16.16 5.09
N ALA A 51 0.31 15.99 6.08
CA ALA A 51 0.82 14.67 6.50
C ALA A 51 -0.28 13.67 6.90
N SER A 52 -1.44 14.14 7.36
CA SER A 52 -2.58 13.29 7.74
C SER A 52 -3.38 12.75 6.55
N SER A 53 -3.24 13.33 5.35
CA SER A 53 -3.95 12.88 4.15
C SER A 53 -3.09 12.07 3.18
N ILE A 54 -1.79 11.94 3.47
CA ILE A 54 -0.85 11.15 2.69
C ILE A 54 -0.55 9.85 3.44
N GLN A 55 -0.81 8.72 2.80
CA GLN A 55 -0.56 7.38 3.32
C GLN A 55 0.69 6.80 2.66
N VAL A 56 1.53 6.16 3.47
CA VAL A 56 2.67 5.37 2.99
C VAL A 56 2.28 3.91 3.09
N MET A 57 2.26 3.22 1.95
CA MET A 57 1.81 1.83 1.84
C MET A 57 2.92 0.92 1.33
N VAL A 58 2.88 -0.35 1.76
CA VAL A 58 3.84 -1.36 1.35
C VAL A 58 3.23 -2.27 0.29
N ILE A 59 3.96 -2.49 -0.79
CA ILE A 59 3.63 -3.48 -1.82
C ILE A 59 4.42 -4.77 -1.55
N ASP A 60 3.75 -5.92 -1.65
CA ASP A 60 4.39 -7.24 -1.66
C ASP A 60 5.16 -7.44 -2.97
N ASP A 61 6.34 -6.84 -3.03
CA ASP A 61 7.28 -6.99 -4.13
C ASP A 61 8.71 -6.91 -3.56
N HIS A 62 9.49 -7.95 -3.83
CA HIS A 62 10.84 -8.11 -3.32
C HIS A 62 11.89 -7.29 -4.11
N THR A 63 11.49 -6.65 -5.21
CA THR A 63 12.33 -5.71 -5.96
C THR A 63 12.49 -4.38 -5.21
N TYR A 64 13.47 -3.59 -5.62
CA TYR A 64 13.68 -2.26 -5.03
C TYR A 64 12.91 -1.23 -5.85
N ASN A 65 11.89 -0.64 -5.23
CA ASN A 65 11.14 0.46 -5.81
C ASN A 65 10.37 1.27 -4.75
N ALA A 66 10.10 2.52 -5.08
CA ALA A 66 9.12 3.39 -4.43
C ALA A 66 8.54 4.31 -5.50
N PHE A 67 7.28 4.72 -5.35
CA PHE A 67 6.64 5.62 -6.31
C PHE A 67 5.37 6.23 -5.72
N ILE A 68 4.90 7.30 -6.34
CA ILE A 68 3.58 7.91 -6.10
C ILE A 68 2.66 7.67 -7.30
N VAL A 69 1.35 7.56 -7.05
CA VAL A 69 0.32 7.49 -8.12
C VAL A 69 -0.63 8.67 -8.11
N ASP A 70 -0.72 9.36 -6.97
CA ASP A 70 -1.53 10.54 -6.73
C ASP A 70 -0.89 11.38 -5.62
N ASN A 71 -1.60 12.41 -5.16
CA ASN A 71 -1.10 13.32 -4.13
C ASN A 71 -1.40 12.82 -2.69
N ARG A 72 -1.84 11.57 -2.52
CA ARG A 72 -2.30 11.00 -1.25
C ARG A 72 -1.62 9.68 -0.90
N HIS A 73 -0.89 9.07 -1.82
CA HIS A 73 -0.32 7.74 -1.60
C HIS A 73 1.12 7.66 -2.09
N ILE A 74 2.01 7.27 -1.17
CA ILE A 74 3.39 6.87 -1.45
C ILE A 74 3.44 5.34 -1.31
N PHE A 75 3.91 4.63 -2.33
CA PHE A 75 4.10 3.20 -2.30
C PHE A 75 5.58 2.85 -2.16
N ILE A 76 5.89 1.87 -1.33
CA ILE A 76 7.24 1.34 -1.13
C ILE A 76 7.19 -0.17 -1.29
N HIS A 77 8.06 -0.72 -2.13
CA HIS A 77 8.18 -2.18 -2.25
C HIS A 77 8.79 -2.77 -0.97
N SER A 78 8.29 -3.93 -0.55
CA SER A 78 8.79 -4.63 0.64
C SER A 78 10.29 -4.91 0.54
N GLY A 79 10.79 -5.20 -0.65
CA GLY A 79 12.21 -5.39 -0.95
C GLY A 79 13.07 -4.17 -0.58
N LEU A 80 12.63 -2.97 -0.98
CA LEU A 80 13.33 -1.72 -0.65
C LEU A 80 13.30 -1.48 0.86
N LEU A 81 12.13 -1.58 1.51
CA LEU A 81 12.01 -1.36 2.96
C LEU A 81 12.89 -2.33 3.78
N LEU A 82 13.05 -3.58 3.33
CA LEU A 82 13.95 -4.56 3.96
C LEU A 82 15.44 -4.36 3.62
N LYS A 83 15.76 -3.56 2.59
CA LYS A 83 17.14 -3.26 2.18
C LYS A 83 17.74 -2.09 2.97
N LEU A 84 16.92 -1.12 3.37
CA LEU A 84 17.35 0.04 4.14
C LEU A 84 17.85 -0.37 5.53
N THR A 85 18.78 0.41 6.09
CA THR A 85 19.45 0.08 7.36
C THR A 85 19.21 1.07 8.49
N SER A 86 18.52 2.18 8.22
CA SER A 86 18.19 3.20 9.23
C SER A 86 16.87 3.90 8.91
N ALA A 87 16.29 4.54 9.94
CA ALA A 87 15.11 5.37 9.75
C ALA A 87 15.35 6.53 8.80
N ALA A 88 16.54 7.15 8.87
CA ALA A 88 16.92 8.27 8.01
C ALA A 88 16.97 7.88 6.52
N GLN A 89 17.40 6.67 6.18
CA GLN A 89 17.38 6.19 4.80
C GLN A 89 15.94 6.00 4.28
N LEU A 90 15.03 5.46 5.10
CA LEU A 90 13.62 5.38 4.72
C LEU A 90 12.99 6.77 4.56
N GLN A 91 13.32 7.69 5.46
CA GLN A 91 12.87 9.06 5.37
C GLN A 91 13.41 9.78 4.14
N SER A 92 14.61 9.43 3.66
CA SER A 92 15.13 9.92 2.37
C SER A 92 14.29 9.45 1.19
N VAL A 93 13.93 8.17 1.12
CA VAL A 93 13.03 7.64 0.08
C VAL A 93 11.69 8.40 0.13
N ILE A 94 11.11 8.56 1.32
CA ILE A 94 9.85 9.31 1.49
C ILE A 94 10.01 10.79 1.10
N ALA A 95 11.16 11.42 1.39
CA ALA A 95 11.42 12.81 1.05
C ALA A 95 11.52 13.03 -0.46
N HIS A 96 12.12 12.08 -1.18
CA HIS A 96 12.18 12.08 -2.63
C HIS A 96 10.79 12.00 -3.25
N GLU A 97 9.97 11.04 -2.80
CA GLU A 97 8.59 10.88 -3.26
C GLU A 97 7.71 12.09 -2.90
N ALA A 98 7.88 12.63 -1.68
CA ALA A 98 7.19 13.85 -1.25
C ALA A 98 7.57 15.05 -2.13
N ALA A 99 8.82 15.15 -2.58
CA ALA A 99 9.25 16.18 -3.50
C ALA A 99 8.61 16.05 -4.88
N HIS A 100 8.35 14.85 -5.38
CA HIS A 100 7.56 14.68 -6.61
C HIS A 100 6.11 15.19 -6.46
N ILE A 101 5.49 14.99 -5.29
CA ILE A 101 4.15 15.54 -4.98
C ILE A 101 4.22 17.07 -4.89
N ALA A 102 5.10 17.60 -4.04
CA ALA A 102 5.21 19.03 -3.75
C ALA A 102 5.62 19.84 -4.98
N ASN A 103 6.53 19.31 -5.82
CA ASN A 103 6.93 19.96 -7.07
C ASN A 103 5.87 19.83 -8.18
N GLY A 104 4.78 19.09 -7.96
CA GLY A 104 3.64 18.97 -8.88
C GLY A 104 3.90 18.12 -10.13
N HIS A 105 4.86 17.19 -10.09
CA HIS A 105 5.25 16.40 -11.27
C HIS A 105 4.09 15.54 -11.78
N ILE A 106 3.40 14.82 -10.87
CA ILE A 106 2.24 14.00 -11.22
C ILE A 106 1.05 14.84 -11.69
N ALA A 107 0.75 15.94 -11.00
CA ALA A 107 -0.37 16.81 -11.36
C ALA A 107 -0.22 17.36 -12.78
N ARG A 108 0.97 17.86 -13.14
CA ARG A 108 1.28 18.31 -14.50
C ARG A 108 1.21 17.17 -15.51
N ARG A 109 1.74 16.00 -15.18
CA ARG A 109 1.70 14.83 -16.06
C ARG A 109 0.26 14.40 -16.37
N MET A 110 -0.61 14.37 -15.36
CA MET A 110 -2.02 14.06 -15.53
C MET A 110 -2.79 15.15 -16.30
N GLN A 111 -2.46 16.42 -16.07
CA GLN A 111 -3.03 17.53 -16.85
C GLN A 111 -2.61 17.46 -18.33
N ASN A 112 -1.33 17.22 -18.61
CA ASN A 112 -0.80 17.07 -19.97
C ASN A 112 -1.42 15.85 -20.67
N ALA A 113 -1.58 14.73 -19.96
CA ALA A 113 -2.29 13.56 -20.45
C ALA A 113 -3.73 13.90 -20.85
N ARG A 114 -4.48 14.62 -20.00
CA ARG A 114 -5.84 15.09 -20.30
C ARG A 114 -5.88 16.04 -21.51
N ALA A 115 -4.94 16.97 -21.59
CA ALA A 115 -4.89 17.99 -22.64
C ALA A 115 -4.45 17.43 -24.01
N ALA A 116 -3.71 16.32 -24.04
CA ALA A 116 -3.16 15.78 -25.28
C ALA A 116 -4.23 15.22 -26.25
N ASN A 117 -5.49 15.04 -25.84
CA ASN A 117 -6.58 14.44 -26.66
C ASN A 117 -6.18 13.13 -27.38
N THR A 118 -5.14 12.44 -26.92
CA THR A 118 -4.69 11.16 -27.47
C THR A 118 -5.49 10.03 -26.83
N LEU A 119 -5.62 8.89 -27.52
CA LEU A 119 -6.31 7.71 -26.97
C LEU A 119 -5.75 7.28 -25.59
N ALA A 120 -4.43 7.44 -25.40
CA ALA A 120 -3.75 7.21 -24.12
C ALA A 120 -4.06 8.29 -23.08
N GLY A 121 -4.09 9.56 -23.49
CA GLY A 121 -4.46 10.70 -22.66
C GLY A 121 -5.90 10.65 -22.16
N LEU A 122 -6.83 10.25 -23.05
CA LEU A 122 -8.23 9.97 -22.74
C LEU A 122 -8.36 8.74 -21.84
N GLY A 123 -7.62 7.66 -22.09
CA GLY A 123 -7.59 6.47 -21.23
C GLY A 123 -7.14 6.79 -19.79
N MET A 124 -6.11 7.62 -19.63
CA MET A 124 -5.66 8.10 -18.31
C MET A 124 -6.61 9.12 -17.67
N ALA A 125 -7.21 10.01 -18.46
CA ALA A 125 -8.22 10.95 -17.98
C ALA A 125 -9.46 10.23 -17.45
N LEU A 126 -9.91 9.19 -18.15
CA LEU A 126 -11.02 8.32 -17.76
C LEU A 126 -10.67 7.45 -16.55
N ALA A 127 -9.45 6.91 -16.47
CA ALA A 127 -8.96 6.20 -15.29
C ALA A 127 -8.91 7.10 -14.05
N ALA A 128 -8.44 8.35 -14.20
CA ALA A 128 -8.39 9.33 -13.12
C ALA A 128 -9.79 9.83 -12.73
N ALA A 129 -10.70 10.01 -13.68
CA ALA A 129 -12.10 10.38 -13.40
C ALA A 129 -12.83 9.24 -12.64
N ALA A 130 -12.57 7.98 -13.03
CA ALA A 130 -13.06 6.81 -12.31
C ALA A 130 -12.46 6.71 -10.89
N ALA A 131 -11.18 7.06 -10.70
CA ALA A 131 -10.56 7.10 -9.38
C ALA A 131 -11.16 8.17 -8.45
N VAL A 132 -11.55 9.34 -9.02
CA VAL A 132 -12.16 10.45 -8.26
C VAL A 132 -13.63 10.17 -7.90
N SER A 133 -14.39 9.43 -8.71
CA SER A 133 -15.78 9.09 -8.42
C SER A 133 -15.97 7.80 -7.61
N SER A 134 -14.99 6.89 -7.61
CA SER A 134 -15.12 5.57 -6.95
C SER A 134 -14.07 5.25 -5.88
N GLY A 135 -13.15 6.18 -5.56
CA GLY A 135 -12.07 5.93 -4.59
C GLY A 135 -11.06 4.87 -5.05
N ASN A 136 -11.14 4.42 -6.29
CA ASN A 136 -10.60 3.15 -6.74
C ASN A 136 -9.26 3.34 -7.48
N SER A 137 -8.13 3.14 -6.79
CA SER A 137 -6.80 3.10 -7.42
C SER A 137 -6.59 1.87 -8.32
N SER A 138 -7.45 0.84 -8.20
CA SER A 138 -7.45 -0.35 -9.07
C SER A 138 -8.20 -0.15 -10.39
N ALA A 139 -8.92 0.96 -10.60
CA ALA A 139 -9.48 1.26 -11.93
C ALA A 139 -8.38 1.68 -12.93
N ALA A 140 -7.22 2.13 -12.43
CA ALA A 140 -6.03 2.38 -13.24
C ALA A 140 -5.40 1.09 -13.80
N SER A 141 -5.60 -0.07 -13.15
CA SER A 141 -5.09 -1.36 -13.61
C SER A 141 -6.03 -2.08 -14.59
N GLY A 142 -7.25 -1.57 -14.82
CA GLY A 142 -8.25 -2.18 -15.69
C GLY A 142 -8.23 -1.72 -17.16
N ILE A 143 -7.75 -0.51 -17.45
CA ILE A 143 -7.77 0.11 -18.80
C ILE A 143 -6.50 -0.24 -19.62
N GLY A 144 -5.59 -1.03 -19.05
CA GLY A 144 -4.23 -1.23 -19.59
C GLY A 144 -3.97 -2.46 -20.48
N LEU A 145 -4.97 -3.24 -20.88
CA LEU A 145 -4.78 -4.65 -21.29
C LEU A 145 -4.09 -4.93 -22.66
N GLY A 146 -3.34 -3.99 -23.23
CA GLY A 146 -2.48 -4.24 -24.40
C GLY A 146 -1.32 -3.25 -24.59
N MET A 147 -1.38 -2.08 -23.95
CA MET A 147 -0.35 -1.03 -24.04
C MET A 147 0.29 -0.70 -22.67
N ALA A 148 -0.14 -1.33 -21.58
CA ALA A 148 0.22 -0.94 -20.21
C ALA A 148 1.70 -1.09 -19.86
N GLY A 149 2.45 -2.02 -20.46
CA GLY A 149 3.83 -2.21 -20.04
C GLY A 149 4.73 -1.00 -20.32
N SER A 150 4.66 -0.43 -21.53
CA SER A 150 5.48 0.71 -21.94
C SER A 150 4.85 2.05 -21.57
N ALA A 151 3.54 2.22 -21.77
CA ALA A 151 2.86 3.48 -21.47
C ALA A 151 2.82 3.77 -19.96
N GLN A 152 2.61 2.75 -19.11
CA GLN A 152 2.67 2.93 -17.65
C GLN A 152 4.11 3.22 -17.20
N ARG A 153 5.12 2.55 -17.77
CA ARG A 153 6.53 2.85 -17.46
C ARG A 153 6.91 4.28 -17.85
N VAL A 154 6.48 4.75 -19.02
CA VAL A 154 6.70 6.13 -19.47
C VAL A 154 5.93 7.11 -18.59
N PHE A 155 4.71 6.76 -18.17
CA PHE A 155 3.92 7.59 -17.27
C PHE A 155 4.45 7.63 -15.84
N LEU A 156 5.13 6.58 -15.36
CA LEU A 156 5.73 6.54 -14.03
C LEU A 156 7.17 7.09 -14.03
N GLY A 157 7.88 7.02 -15.15
CA GLY A 157 9.25 7.51 -15.27
C GLY A 157 9.36 9.03 -15.14
N HIS A 158 10.41 9.48 -14.46
CA HIS A 158 10.73 10.90 -14.29
C HIS A 158 11.87 11.34 -15.19
N THR A 159 11.80 12.60 -15.64
CA THR A 159 12.90 13.20 -16.42
C THR A 159 14.10 13.48 -15.49
N ARG A 160 15.32 13.55 -16.05
CA ARG A 160 16.51 13.91 -15.26
C ARG A 160 16.39 15.27 -14.56
N ALA A 161 15.67 16.22 -15.15
CA ALA A 161 15.42 17.53 -14.55
C ALA A 161 14.44 17.44 -13.36
N GLU A 162 13.36 16.66 -13.51
CA GLU A 162 12.43 16.35 -12.41
C GLU A 162 13.15 15.67 -11.25
N GLU A 163 14.00 14.70 -11.56
CA GLU A 163 14.81 13.97 -10.58
C GLU A 163 15.78 14.87 -9.81
N SER A 164 16.55 15.73 -10.49
CA SER A 164 17.46 16.68 -9.83
C SER A 164 16.71 17.70 -8.95
N ALA A 165 15.52 18.13 -9.40
CA ALA A 165 14.67 19.02 -8.61
C ALA A 165 14.09 18.31 -7.38
N ALA A 166 13.68 17.04 -7.53
CA ALA A 166 13.19 16.22 -6.43
C ALA A 166 14.29 15.93 -5.41
N ASP A 167 15.50 15.62 -5.84
CA ASP A 167 16.67 15.43 -4.97
C ASP A 167 16.95 16.67 -4.12
N THR A 168 16.98 17.84 -4.76
CA THR A 168 17.29 19.11 -4.09
C THR A 168 16.20 19.46 -3.07
N SER A 169 14.92 19.33 -3.44
CA SER A 169 13.79 19.56 -2.53
C SER A 169 13.75 18.54 -1.40
N GLY A 170 13.91 17.25 -1.70
CA GLY A 170 13.89 16.15 -0.73
C GLY A 170 14.99 16.29 0.31
N LEU A 171 16.23 16.63 -0.11
CA LEU A 171 17.33 16.92 0.80
C LEU A 171 17.00 18.12 1.72
N ARG A 172 16.41 19.19 1.18
CA ARG A 172 15.96 20.35 1.97
C ARG A 172 14.87 19.99 2.98
N TYR A 173 13.95 19.09 2.64
CA TYR A 173 12.92 18.62 3.56
C TYR A 173 13.54 17.81 4.70
N MET A 174 14.51 16.95 4.40
CA MET A 174 15.23 16.20 5.44
C MET A 174 15.96 17.13 6.40
N VAL A 175 16.73 18.11 5.88
CA VAL A 175 17.43 19.10 6.70
C VAL A 175 16.45 19.88 7.57
N SER A 176 15.36 20.39 6.99
CA SER A 176 14.32 21.11 7.72
C SER A 176 13.63 20.26 8.80
N ALA A 177 13.53 18.95 8.58
CA ALA A 177 12.98 17.99 9.53
C ALA A 177 14.00 17.49 10.57
N GLY A 178 15.26 17.97 10.52
CA GLY A 178 16.33 17.54 11.41
C GLY A 178 16.81 16.10 11.16
N ILE A 179 16.64 15.60 9.93
CA ILE A 179 17.01 14.24 9.53
C ILE A 179 18.40 14.26 8.87
N PRO A 180 19.30 13.32 9.20
CA PRO A 180 20.67 13.32 8.69
C PRO A 180 20.73 13.32 7.15
N PRO A 181 21.30 14.35 6.50
CA PRO A 181 21.34 14.47 5.04
C PRO A 181 22.21 13.38 4.38
N GLN A 182 23.18 12.83 5.13
CA GLN A 182 24.04 11.75 4.68
C GLN A 182 23.23 10.50 4.26
N ALA A 183 22.09 10.24 4.88
CA ALA A 183 21.24 9.10 4.52
C ALA A 183 20.68 9.21 3.09
N PHE A 184 20.54 10.43 2.54
CA PHE A 184 20.14 10.62 1.15
C PHE A 184 21.18 10.07 0.17
N LEU A 185 22.47 10.36 0.44
CA LEU A 185 23.58 9.81 -0.32
C LEU A 185 23.67 8.29 -0.21
N GLU A 186 23.48 7.74 0.98
CA GLU A 186 23.51 6.30 1.22
C GLU A 186 22.42 5.56 0.41
N VAL A 187 21.22 6.15 0.29
CA VAL A 187 20.14 5.59 -0.54
C VAL A 187 20.48 5.65 -2.01
N LEU A 188 20.97 6.79 -2.53
CA LEU A 188 21.40 6.89 -3.92
C LEU A 188 22.50 5.87 -4.25
N ASP A 189 23.40 5.60 -3.29
CA ASP A 189 24.48 4.64 -3.44
C ASP A 189 24.01 3.19 -3.55
N ILE A 190 22.81 2.84 -3.07
CA ILE A 190 22.19 1.51 -3.31
C ILE A 190 22.02 1.27 -4.82
N PHE A 191 21.74 2.32 -5.60
CA PHE A 191 21.45 2.26 -7.03
C PHE A 191 22.62 2.73 -7.91
N ARG A 192 23.81 2.88 -7.34
CA ARG A 192 24.99 3.30 -8.10
C ARG A 192 25.35 2.27 -9.18
N GLY A 193 25.61 2.75 -10.41
CA GLY A 193 26.04 1.91 -11.54
C GLY A 193 24.91 1.25 -12.33
N GLN A 194 23.65 1.48 -11.96
CA GLN A 194 22.48 1.00 -12.69
C GLN A 194 22.40 1.60 -14.10
N ASP A 195 22.88 2.83 -14.29
CA ASP A 195 22.97 3.53 -15.58
C ASP A 195 23.86 2.82 -16.61
N MET A 196 24.79 1.97 -16.15
CA MET A 196 25.68 1.18 -17.01
C MET A 196 25.08 -0.17 -17.41
N LEU A 197 23.97 -0.58 -16.78
CA LEU A 197 23.29 -1.83 -17.08
C LEU A 197 22.27 -1.63 -18.23
N ALA A 198 22.05 -2.69 -19.01
CA ALA A 198 20.93 -2.74 -19.95
C ALA A 198 19.60 -2.60 -19.19
N GLU A 199 18.60 -1.93 -19.79
CA GLU A 199 17.33 -1.60 -19.12
C GLU A 199 16.67 -2.82 -18.45
N ASN A 200 16.69 -3.98 -19.09
CA ASN A 200 16.10 -5.21 -18.54
C ASN A 200 16.82 -5.77 -17.31
N ARG A 201 18.07 -5.36 -17.06
CA ARG A 201 18.90 -5.73 -15.91
C ARG A 201 18.93 -4.66 -14.82
N GLN A 202 18.38 -3.47 -15.08
CA GLN A 202 18.28 -2.42 -14.08
C GLN A 202 17.23 -2.75 -13.02
N ASP A 203 17.46 -2.32 -11.79
CA ASP A 203 16.44 -2.33 -10.74
C ASP A 203 15.22 -1.47 -11.16
N PRO A 204 13.98 -1.86 -10.81
CA PRO A 204 12.79 -1.09 -11.16
C PRO A 204 12.86 0.38 -10.72
N TYR A 205 13.40 0.66 -9.53
CA TYR A 205 13.64 2.03 -9.06
C TYR A 205 14.50 2.85 -10.02
N ALA A 206 15.59 2.28 -10.53
CA ALA A 206 16.49 3.01 -11.43
C ALA A 206 15.86 3.30 -12.80
N ARG A 207 14.81 2.56 -13.18
CA ARG A 207 14.04 2.79 -14.41
C ARG A 207 13.03 3.94 -14.24
N THR A 208 12.40 4.05 -13.07
CA THR A 208 11.46 5.15 -12.77
C THR A 208 12.17 6.42 -12.33
N HIS A 209 13.31 6.29 -11.65
CA HIS A 209 14.18 7.35 -11.14
C HIS A 209 15.61 7.22 -11.69
N PRO A 210 15.87 7.64 -12.95
CA PRO A 210 17.19 7.51 -13.55
C PRO A 210 18.27 8.27 -12.76
N LEU A 211 19.19 7.53 -12.13
CA LEU A 211 20.33 8.11 -11.42
C LEU A 211 21.47 8.42 -12.39
N SER A 212 21.94 9.67 -12.41
CA SER A 212 23.14 10.06 -13.15
C SER A 212 24.31 10.34 -12.21
N ARG A 213 25.54 10.23 -12.72
CA ARG A 213 26.74 10.64 -11.99
C ARG A 213 26.68 12.11 -11.54
N ASP A 214 26.03 12.96 -12.33
CA ASP A 214 25.87 14.39 -12.02
C ASP A 214 24.94 14.62 -10.83
N ARG A 215 23.82 13.88 -10.73
CA ARG A 215 22.92 13.92 -9.57
C ARG A 215 23.64 13.53 -8.29
N LEU A 216 24.38 12.41 -8.31
CA LEU A 216 25.14 11.95 -7.16
C LEU A 216 26.20 12.99 -6.75
N ARG A 217 26.90 13.60 -7.72
CA ARG A 217 27.87 14.66 -7.45
C ARG A 217 27.21 15.91 -6.86
N ALA A 218 26.06 16.32 -7.39
CA ALA A 218 25.31 17.47 -6.92
C ALA A 218 24.85 17.29 -5.46
N ILE A 219 24.25 16.14 -5.14
CA ILE A 219 23.82 15.86 -3.76
C ILE A 219 25.01 15.70 -2.83
N LYS A 220 26.13 15.15 -3.30
CA LYS A 220 27.36 15.09 -2.50
C LYS A 220 27.89 16.48 -2.17
N ALA A 221 27.88 17.39 -3.14
CA ALA A 221 28.29 18.78 -2.94
C ALA A 221 27.33 19.52 -1.98
N LEU A 222 26.02 19.35 -2.15
CA LEU A 222 25.01 19.94 -1.25
C LEU A 222 25.15 19.41 0.18
N SER A 223 25.43 18.12 0.35
CA SER A 223 25.56 17.46 1.66
C SER A 223 26.84 17.84 2.40
N ALA A 224 27.92 18.17 1.68
CA ALA A 224 29.22 18.49 2.28
C ALA A 224 29.19 19.72 3.21
N GLY A 225 28.27 20.65 2.98
CA GLY A 225 28.08 21.83 3.84
C GLY A 225 27.08 21.63 5.00
N LEU A 226 26.48 20.44 5.12
CA LEU A 226 25.38 20.15 6.06
C LEU A 226 25.82 19.24 7.23
N THR A 227 27.11 19.25 7.57
CA THR A 227 27.74 18.35 8.55
C THR A 227 27.29 18.55 9.99
N ASP A 228 26.64 19.67 10.31
CA ASP A 228 26.13 19.98 11.65
C ASP A 228 24.70 19.44 11.90
N HIS A 229 24.11 18.74 10.91
CA HIS A 229 22.76 18.19 11.00
C HIS A 229 22.73 16.72 11.42
N THR A 230 22.74 16.61 12.76
CA THR A 230 21.91 15.77 13.64
C THR A 230 22.17 14.27 13.73
N LYS A 231 22.23 13.83 14.99
CA LYS A 231 22.34 12.44 15.43
C LYS A 231 21.07 11.66 15.05
N PRO A 232 21.15 10.32 14.88
CA PRO A 232 19.98 9.48 14.67
C PRO A 232 18.91 9.73 15.74
N ASN A 233 17.64 9.86 15.32
CA ASN A 233 16.51 10.01 16.22
C ASN A 233 16.10 8.63 16.78
N PRO A 234 16.24 8.37 18.10
CA PRO A 234 15.92 7.06 18.66
C PRO A 234 14.46 6.62 18.49
N ASP A 235 13.49 7.55 18.49
CA ASP A 235 12.07 7.21 18.22
C ASP A 235 11.89 6.77 16.77
N ALA A 236 12.54 7.47 15.82
CA ALA A 236 12.50 7.09 14.41
C ALA A 236 13.16 5.71 14.20
N GLU A 237 14.34 5.47 14.78
CA GLU A 237 15.00 4.16 14.70
C GLU A 237 14.15 3.03 15.31
N TYR A 238 13.43 3.30 16.40
CA TYR A 238 12.48 2.35 16.98
C TYR A 238 11.35 1.99 16.00
N TRP A 239 10.66 3.00 15.43
CA TRP A 239 9.55 2.75 14.51
C TRP A 239 10.00 2.08 13.21
N PHE A 240 11.18 2.45 12.71
CA PHE A 240 11.79 1.80 11.56
C PHE A 240 12.09 0.32 11.86
N ALA A 241 12.80 0.04 12.96
CA ALA A 241 13.13 -1.32 13.36
C ALA A 241 11.89 -2.17 13.65
N ARG A 242 10.81 -1.57 14.17
CA ARG A 242 9.54 -2.23 14.40
C ARG A 242 8.83 -2.59 13.10
N ALA A 243 8.68 -1.64 12.17
CA ALA A 243 8.08 -1.88 10.85
C ALA A 243 8.86 -2.95 10.08
N GLN A 244 10.19 -2.77 9.95
CA GLN A 244 11.06 -3.70 9.24
C GLN A 244 11.09 -5.07 9.92
N GLY A 245 11.12 -5.09 11.26
CA GLY A 245 11.07 -6.31 12.06
C GLY A 245 9.81 -7.12 11.80
N LYS A 246 8.64 -6.49 11.89
CA LYS A 246 7.34 -7.13 11.65
C LYS A 246 7.20 -7.60 10.20
N LEU A 247 7.52 -6.73 9.24
CA LEU A 247 7.52 -7.07 7.82
C LEU A 247 8.41 -8.28 7.53
N SER A 248 9.67 -8.27 8.01
CA SER A 248 10.58 -9.39 7.80
C SER A 248 10.07 -10.69 8.42
N ALA A 249 9.31 -10.63 9.52
CA ALA A 249 8.75 -11.81 10.16
C ALA A 249 7.60 -12.43 9.35
N TYR A 250 6.84 -11.61 8.60
CA TYR A 250 5.81 -12.07 7.66
C TYR A 250 6.37 -12.53 6.31
N GLU A 251 7.44 -11.92 5.83
CA GLU A 251 8.01 -12.22 4.50
C GLU A 251 9.03 -13.37 4.53
N ARG A 252 9.96 -13.36 5.49
CA ARG A 252 11.07 -14.33 5.56
C ARG A 252 10.65 -15.62 6.25
N ALA A 253 11.35 -16.73 5.99
CA ALA A 253 11.07 -18.00 6.67
C ALA A 253 11.10 -17.86 8.21
N SER A 254 10.15 -18.48 8.92
CA SER A 254 10.06 -18.39 10.39
C SER A 254 11.36 -18.77 11.10
N SER A 255 12.11 -19.74 10.58
CA SER A 255 13.41 -20.13 11.14
C SER A 255 14.49 -19.05 10.99
N TRP A 256 14.47 -18.28 9.89
CA TRP A 256 15.35 -17.13 9.69
C TRP A 256 15.04 -16.03 10.71
N THR A 257 13.75 -15.78 10.93
CA THR A 257 13.27 -14.77 11.88
C THR A 257 13.66 -15.13 13.30
N LEU A 258 13.37 -16.36 13.75
CA LEU A 258 13.69 -16.82 15.10
C LEU A 258 15.20 -16.78 15.40
N ARG A 259 16.06 -17.13 14.45
CA ARG A 259 17.53 -17.02 14.61
C ARG A 259 18.03 -15.59 14.76
N ARG A 260 17.27 -14.60 14.30
CA ARG A 260 17.66 -13.18 14.28
C ARG A 260 16.86 -12.32 15.26
N ALA A 261 15.80 -12.84 15.87
CA ALA A 261 14.93 -12.10 16.76
C ALA A 261 15.71 -11.48 17.94
N ALA A 262 16.69 -12.20 18.50
CA ALA A 262 17.57 -11.72 19.57
C ALA A 262 18.47 -10.53 19.19
N LYS A 263 18.62 -10.22 17.89
CA LYS A 263 19.36 -9.04 17.39
C LYS A 263 18.45 -7.84 17.13
N SER A 264 17.20 -7.89 17.57
CA SER A 264 16.28 -6.76 17.40
C SER A 264 16.69 -5.59 18.29
N LEU A 265 16.38 -4.37 17.85
CA LEU A 265 16.77 -3.14 18.54
C LEU A 265 16.27 -3.09 20.00
N THR A 266 15.05 -3.60 20.25
CA THR A 266 14.46 -3.65 21.58
C THR A 266 13.84 -5.01 21.88
N PRO A 267 13.70 -5.39 23.17
CA PRO A 267 13.08 -6.64 23.57
C PRO A 267 11.63 -6.82 23.05
N ASP A 268 10.83 -5.75 22.97
CA ASP A 268 9.46 -5.87 22.45
C ASP A 268 9.42 -6.18 20.95
N ILE A 269 10.34 -5.60 20.16
CA ILE A 269 10.46 -5.94 18.73
C ILE A 269 10.89 -7.40 18.56
N GLN A 270 11.80 -7.90 19.42
CA GLN A 270 12.15 -9.32 19.44
C GLN A 270 10.91 -10.18 19.66
N VAL A 271 10.15 -9.94 20.73
CA VAL A 271 8.98 -10.75 21.09
C VAL A 271 7.88 -10.68 20.03
N MET A 272 7.66 -9.50 19.43
CA MET A 272 6.75 -9.33 18.29
C MET A 272 7.16 -10.23 17.10
N ARG A 273 8.45 -10.24 16.75
CA ARG A 273 8.97 -11.08 15.66
C ARG A 273 8.83 -12.57 15.97
N GLU A 274 9.06 -12.97 17.22
CA GLU A 274 8.83 -14.34 17.68
C GLU A 274 7.35 -14.73 17.56
N ALA A 275 6.43 -13.86 18.02
CA ALA A 275 4.99 -14.10 17.92
C ALA A 275 4.55 -14.32 16.46
N VAL A 276 4.96 -13.44 15.55
CA VAL A 276 4.67 -13.58 14.11
C VAL A 276 5.30 -14.86 13.53
N ALA A 277 6.56 -15.17 13.87
CA ALA A 277 7.24 -16.34 13.34
C ALA A 277 6.60 -17.66 13.81
N TYR A 278 6.20 -17.76 15.09
CA TYR A 278 5.50 -18.92 15.62
C TYR A 278 4.09 -19.04 15.05
N HIS A 279 3.40 -17.91 14.88
CA HIS A 279 2.09 -17.88 14.24
C HIS A 279 2.13 -18.45 12.81
N ARG A 280 3.15 -18.08 12.03
CA ARG A 280 3.38 -18.61 10.68
C ARG A 280 3.89 -20.06 10.64
N LYS A 281 4.43 -20.58 11.75
CA LYS A 281 4.90 -21.97 11.91
C LYS A 281 3.81 -22.88 12.52
N PRO A 282 2.53 -22.54 12.30
CA PRO A 282 1.36 -22.88 13.14
C PRO A 282 1.63 -23.36 14.58
N ASP A 283 2.58 -22.75 15.29
CA ASP A 283 2.87 -23.11 16.67
C ASP A 283 2.05 -22.23 17.60
N THR A 284 0.76 -22.58 17.72
CA THR A 284 -0.24 -21.80 18.44
C THR A 284 0.15 -21.50 19.89
N ALA A 285 0.73 -22.47 20.60
CA ALA A 285 1.09 -22.29 22.00
C ALA A 285 2.17 -21.21 22.16
N ARG A 286 3.25 -21.28 21.38
CA ARG A 286 4.33 -20.27 21.44
C ARG A 286 3.92 -18.93 20.83
N ALA A 287 3.07 -18.94 19.80
CA ALA A 287 2.54 -17.71 19.21
C ALA A 287 1.73 -16.91 20.25
N ILE A 288 0.79 -17.56 20.93
CA ILE A 288 -0.03 -16.93 21.98
C ILE A 288 0.84 -16.47 23.15
N ALA A 289 1.75 -17.32 23.64
CA ALA A 289 2.65 -16.96 24.74
C ALA A 289 3.54 -15.74 24.39
N SER A 290 4.06 -15.65 23.18
CA SER A 290 4.81 -14.47 22.74
C SER A 290 3.92 -13.24 22.59
N ALA A 291 2.69 -13.37 22.09
CA ALA A 291 1.76 -12.25 22.00
C ALA A 291 1.32 -11.74 23.39
N ASP A 292 1.08 -12.64 24.35
CA ASP A 292 0.78 -12.29 25.74
C ASP A 292 1.97 -11.54 26.38
N ARG A 293 3.21 -12.01 26.17
CA ARG A 293 4.42 -11.31 26.61
C ARG A 293 4.55 -9.92 26.00
N LEU A 294 4.28 -9.78 24.70
CA LEU A 294 4.33 -8.49 24.01
C LEU A 294 3.34 -7.50 24.64
N VAL A 295 2.10 -7.93 24.89
CA VAL A 295 1.08 -7.11 25.57
C VAL A 295 1.48 -6.76 27.00
N ALA A 296 2.09 -7.68 27.75
CA ALA A 296 2.59 -7.39 29.10
C ALA A 296 3.70 -6.33 29.10
N MET A 297 4.58 -6.33 28.09
CA MET A 297 5.64 -5.33 27.93
C MET A 297 5.10 -3.98 27.44
N ARG A 298 4.02 -3.99 26.65
CA ARG A 298 3.42 -2.81 26.02
C ARG A 298 1.90 -2.78 26.22
N PRO A 299 1.40 -2.60 27.46
CA PRO A 299 -0.03 -2.75 27.76
C PRO A 299 -0.92 -1.68 27.10
N LYS A 300 -0.36 -0.52 26.75
CA LYS A 300 -1.05 0.61 26.08
C LYS A 300 -0.82 0.64 24.57
N ASP A 301 -0.22 -0.41 24.00
CA ASP A 301 0.04 -0.50 22.57
C ASP A 301 -1.10 -1.22 21.86
N ALA A 302 -1.89 -0.47 21.10
CA ALA A 302 -3.02 -1.00 20.34
C ALA A 302 -2.61 -2.16 19.42
N PHE A 303 -1.43 -2.08 18.80
CA PHE A 303 -0.97 -3.03 17.79
C PHE A 303 -0.46 -4.34 18.40
N ALA A 304 0.04 -4.30 19.63
CA ALA A 304 0.32 -5.50 20.41
C ALA A 304 -0.95 -6.29 20.72
N HIS A 305 -2.01 -5.59 21.15
CA HIS A 305 -3.34 -6.20 21.37
C HIS A 305 -3.99 -6.69 20.07
N ASP A 306 -3.80 -5.97 18.97
CA ASP A 306 -4.30 -6.36 17.64
C ASP A 306 -3.63 -7.65 17.16
N LEU A 307 -2.29 -7.74 17.21
CA LEU A 307 -1.54 -8.96 16.87
C LEU A 307 -1.96 -10.15 17.73
N ARG A 308 -2.14 -9.93 19.04
CA ARG A 308 -2.66 -10.95 19.95
C ARG A 308 -4.06 -11.41 19.54
N GLY A 309 -4.93 -10.46 19.22
CA GLY A 309 -6.28 -10.71 18.74
C GLY A 309 -6.31 -11.55 17.47
N GLN A 310 -5.46 -11.20 16.50
CA GLN A 310 -5.30 -11.96 15.26
C GLN A 310 -4.87 -13.41 15.53
N ILE A 311 -3.80 -13.62 16.32
CA ILE A 311 -3.29 -14.96 16.65
C ILE A 311 -4.37 -15.79 17.35
N LEU A 312 -5.11 -15.20 18.30
CA LEU A 312 -6.21 -15.89 19.00
C LEU A 312 -7.34 -16.27 18.05
N LEU A 313 -7.71 -15.36 17.14
CA LEU A 313 -8.77 -15.58 16.17
C LEU A 313 -8.43 -16.74 15.22
N GLU A 314 -7.23 -16.71 14.63
CA GLU A 314 -6.74 -17.75 13.72
C GLU A 314 -6.51 -19.09 14.45
N SER A 315 -6.30 -19.04 15.78
CA SER A 315 -6.26 -20.21 16.66
C SER A 315 -7.65 -20.68 17.14
N ARG A 316 -8.74 -20.21 16.52
CA ARG A 316 -10.14 -20.54 16.84
C ARG A 316 -10.60 -20.15 18.25
N LYS A 317 -9.92 -19.20 18.91
CA LYS A 317 -10.28 -18.66 20.23
C LYS A 317 -11.07 -17.36 20.09
N ALA A 318 -12.21 -17.41 19.40
CA ALA A 318 -12.96 -16.21 18.99
C ALA A 318 -13.32 -15.26 20.14
N GLN A 319 -13.80 -15.75 21.28
CA GLN A 319 -14.15 -14.89 22.42
C GLN A 319 -12.92 -14.19 23.03
N ALA A 320 -11.78 -14.90 23.13
CA ALA A 320 -10.54 -14.30 23.60
C ALA A 320 -10.00 -13.25 22.59
N ALA A 321 -10.17 -13.51 21.30
CA ALA A 321 -9.83 -12.56 20.24
C ALA A 321 -10.69 -11.28 20.33
N VAL A 322 -12.00 -11.41 20.59
CA VAL A 322 -12.90 -10.27 20.83
C VAL A 322 -12.39 -9.41 21.98
N ALA A 323 -11.98 -10.00 23.10
CA ALA A 323 -11.43 -9.24 24.23
C ALA A 323 -10.14 -8.48 23.85
N ALA A 324 -9.19 -9.14 23.19
CA ALA A 324 -7.92 -8.51 22.77
C ALA A 324 -8.13 -7.38 21.76
N THR A 325 -8.87 -7.65 20.69
CA THR A 325 -9.16 -6.67 19.64
C THR A 325 -10.06 -5.53 20.11
N LYS A 326 -10.94 -5.74 21.10
CA LYS A 326 -11.70 -4.67 21.75
C LYS A 326 -10.76 -3.69 22.46
N THR A 327 -9.76 -4.19 23.19
CA THR A 327 -8.74 -3.34 23.81
C THR A 327 -7.94 -2.59 22.75
N ALA A 328 -7.51 -3.27 21.68
CA ALA A 328 -6.84 -2.63 20.55
C ALA A 328 -7.68 -1.47 19.98
N ALA A 329 -8.96 -1.71 19.69
CA ALA A 329 -9.89 -0.71 19.16
C ALA A 329 -10.15 0.45 20.14
N SER A 330 -10.08 0.21 21.45
CA SER A 330 -10.19 1.28 22.45
C SER A 330 -8.95 2.17 22.51
N LEU A 331 -7.77 1.61 22.24
CA LEU A 331 -6.49 2.33 22.21
C LEU A 331 -6.26 3.05 20.88
N ALA A 332 -6.83 2.55 19.78
CA ALA A 332 -6.74 3.15 18.44
C ALA A 332 -8.13 3.29 17.78
N PRO A 333 -9.03 4.15 18.32
CA PRO A 333 -10.44 4.20 17.91
C PRO A 333 -10.69 4.75 16.49
N ASP A 334 -9.68 5.33 15.85
CA ASP A 334 -9.73 5.87 14.50
C ASP A 334 -8.93 5.05 13.47
N ASN A 335 -8.30 3.95 13.89
CA ASN A 335 -7.55 3.08 12.97
C ASN A 335 -8.50 2.06 12.32
N ALA A 336 -8.68 2.17 10.99
CA ALA A 336 -9.62 1.33 10.24
C ALA A 336 -9.27 -0.17 10.31
N LEU A 337 -7.99 -0.52 10.25
CA LEU A 337 -7.53 -1.91 10.27
C LEU A 337 -7.75 -2.55 11.64
N VAL A 338 -7.46 -1.83 12.73
CA VAL A 338 -7.73 -2.30 14.10
C VAL A 338 -9.24 -2.49 14.33
N LEU A 339 -10.07 -1.55 13.88
CA LEU A 339 -11.53 -1.70 13.93
C LEU A 339 -12.00 -2.89 13.07
N GLY A 340 -11.41 -3.09 11.89
CA GLY A 340 -11.67 -4.23 11.03
C GLY A 340 -11.35 -5.56 11.71
N GLY A 341 -10.19 -5.65 12.39
CA GLY A 341 -9.79 -6.80 13.20
C GLY A 341 -10.79 -7.11 14.31
N TYR A 342 -11.27 -6.08 15.03
CA TYR A 342 -12.30 -6.23 16.05
C TYR A 342 -13.64 -6.71 15.47
N GLY A 343 -14.10 -6.11 14.37
CA GLY A 343 -15.29 -6.54 13.66
C GLY A 343 -15.22 -7.99 13.19
N ARG A 344 -14.07 -8.42 12.66
CA ARG A 344 -13.83 -9.81 12.26
C ARG A 344 -13.88 -10.78 13.44
N ALA A 345 -13.29 -10.42 14.58
CA ALA A 345 -13.37 -11.22 15.80
C ALA A 345 -14.82 -11.35 16.30
N LEU A 346 -15.60 -10.28 16.25
CA LEU A 346 -17.03 -10.30 16.59
C LEU A 346 -17.83 -11.23 15.67
N LEU A 347 -17.59 -11.22 14.36
CA LEU A 347 -18.25 -12.15 13.43
C LEU A 347 -17.94 -13.61 13.76
N ALA A 348 -16.66 -13.92 14.01
CA ALA A 348 -16.25 -15.27 14.40
C ALA A 348 -16.84 -15.72 15.74
N ALA A 349 -17.15 -14.78 16.62
CA ALA A 349 -17.82 -15.03 17.90
C ALA A 349 -19.36 -15.05 17.80
N GLY A 350 -19.93 -14.96 16.60
CA GLY A 350 -21.39 -14.94 16.38
C GLY A 350 -22.08 -13.62 16.75
N GLN A 351 -21.32 -12.55 17.01
CA GLN A 351 -21.85 -11.24 17.43
C GLN A 351 -22.09 -10.31 16.23
N ALA A 352 -22.85 -10.78 15.23
CA ALA A 352 -23.01 -10.12 13.93
C ALA A 352 -23.51 -8.66 14.02
N LYS A 353 -24.45 -8.37 14.93
CA LYS A 353 -24.99 -7.02 15.12
C LYS A 353 -23.93 -6.04 15.65
N ASN A 354 -23.10 -6.48 16.60
CA ASN A 354 -21.99 -5.67 17.11
C ASN A 354 -20.92 -5.50 16.03
N ALA A 355 -20.63 -6.58 15.29
CA ALA A 355 -19.67 -6.55 14.19
C ALA A 355 -20.06 -5.53 13.13
N GLN A 356 -21.33 -5.50 12.72
CA GLN A 356 -21.85 -4.54 11.74
C GLN A 356 -21.52 -3.09 12.15
N GLN A 357 -21.84 -2.70 13.38
CA GLN A 357 -21.60 -1.33 13.87
C GLN A 357 -20.12 -0.94 13.80
N VAL A 358 -19.24 -1.86 14.20
CA VAL A 358 -17.78 -1.64 14.20
C VAL A 358 -17.24 -1.60 12.77
N LEU A 359 -17.68 -2.50 11.89
CA LEU A 359 -17.22 -2.59 10.51
C LEU A 359 -17.72 -1.41 9.66
N GLU A 360 -18.92 -0.90 9.92
CA GLU A 360 -19.39 0.35 9.31
C GLU A 360 -18.53 1.55 9.75
N LYS A 361 -18.11 1.60 11.02
CA LYS A 361 -17.17 2.63 11.50
C LYS A 361 -15.82 2.49 10.82
N ALA A 362 -15.28 1.28 10.71
CA ALA A 362 -14.03 1.02 9.99
C ALA A 362 -14.13 1.45 8.51
N HIS A 363 -15.24 1.12 7.84
CA HIS A 363 -15.44 1.41 6.42
C HIS A 363 -15.53 2.91 6.13
N ARG A 364 -16.08 3.71 7.06
CA ARG A 364 -16.04 5.18 6.95
C ARG A 364 -14.62 5.75 7.05
N LYS A 365 -13.66 5.02 7.62
CA LYS A 365 -12.26 5.43 7.77
C LYS A 365 -11.40 4.93 6.61
N ASP A 366 -11.70 3.75 6.10
CA ASP A 366 -11.06 3.18 4.91
C ASP A 366 -12.12 2.48 4.04
N ALA A 367 -12.60 3.19 3.02
CA ALA A 367 -13.64 2.66 2.14
C ALA A 367 -13.12 1.62 1.15
N ASN A 368 -11.79 1.57 0.95
CA ASN A 368 -11.16 0.89 -0.18
C ASN A 368 -10.40 -0.38 0.23
N ASP A 369 -10.61 -0.89 1.44
CA ASP A 369 -10.04 -2.17 1.88
C ASP A 369 -10.95 -3.36 1.50
N PRO A 370 -10.55 -4.22 0.54
CA PRO A 370 -11.34 -5.38 0.13
C PRO A 370 -11.53 -6.43 1.22
N HIS A 371 -10.65 -6.50 2.22
CA HIS A 371 -10.80 -7.40 3.36
C HIS A 371 -11.89 -6.91 4.30
N LEU A 372 -11.89 -5.61 4.58
CA LEU A 372 -12.93 -4.97 5.37
C LEU A 372 -14.31 -5.08 4.71
N LEU A 373 -14.42 -4.85 3.40
CA LEU A 373 -15.69 -5.01 2.67
C LEU A 373 -16.21 -6.45 2.72
N ARG A 374 -15.33 -7.45 2.67
CA ARG A 374 -15.72 -8.86 2.83
C ARG A 374 -16.37 -9.08 4.20
N ASP A 375 -15.71 -8.60 5.25
CA ASP A 375 -16.18 -8.79 6.62
C ASP A 375 -17.50 -8.02 6.84
N LEU A 376 -17.63 -6.80 6.31
CA LEU A 376 -18.87 -6.00 6.37
C LEU A 376 -20.03 -6.66 5.60
N ALA A 377 -19.79 -7.18 4.40
CA ALA A 377 -20.80 -7.92 3.64
C ALA A 377 -21.28 -9.16 4.41
N MET A 378 -20.37 -9.87 5.09
CA MET A 378 -20.71 -11.00 5.96
C MET A 378 -21.56 -10.56 7.17
N ALA A 379 -21.24 -9.41 7.78
CA ALA A 379 -22.05 -8.85 8.85
C ALA A 379 -23.48 -8.53 8.39
N TYR A 380 -23.64 -7.86 7.24
CA TYR A 380 -24.96 -7.59 6.67
C TYR A 380 -25.74 -8.86 6.32
N ALA A 381 -25.07 -9.88 5.78
CA ALA A 381 -25.71 -11.16 5.47
C ALA A 381 -26.22 -11.85 6.74
N GLN A 382 -25.42 -11.90 7.80
CA GLN A 382 -25.78 -12.52 9.08
C GLN A 382 -26.88 -11.75 9.84
N THR A 383 -27.04 -10.45 9.57
CA THR A 383 -28.13 -9.63 10.14
C THR A 383 -29.35 -9.51 9.22
N GLY A 384 -29.41 -10.29 8.14
CA GLY A 384 -30.56 -10.35 7.23
C GLY A 384 -30.66 -9.21 6.20
N GLN A 385 -29.67 -8.31 6.14
CA GLN A 385 -29.62 -7.16 5.22
C GLN A 385 -29.01 -7.56 3.88
N THR A 386 -29.67 -8.47 3.16
CA THR A 386 -29.15 -9.12 1.94
C THR A 386 -28.87 -8.14 0.78
N GLY A 387 -29.65 -7.07 0.65
CA GLY A 387 -29.40 -6.00 -0.33
C GLY A 387 -28.09 -5.25 -0.05
N LEU A 388 -27.84 -4.88 1.22
CA LEU A 388 -26.60 -4.24 1.65
C LEU A 388 -25.40 -5.18 1.52
N ALA A 389 -25.56 -6.45 1.88
CA ALA A 389 -24.52 -7.46 1.66
C ALA A 389 -24.14 -7.57 0.17
N SER A 390 -25.13 -7.50 -0.73
CA SER A 390 -24.93 -7.60 -2.17
C SER A 390 -24.16 -6.40 -2.74
N VAL A 391 -24.54 -5.16 -2.37
CA VAL A 391 -23.81 -3.96 -2.88
C VAL A 391 -22.37 -3.91 -2.37
N VAL A 392 -22.13 -4.21 -1.08
CA VAL A 392 -20.77 -4.22 -0.52
C VAL A 392 -19.91 -5.32 -1.16
N THR A 393 -20.52 -6.47 -1.46
CA THR A 393 -19.83 -7.54 -2.21
C THR A 393 -19.49 -7.09 -3.63
N ALA A 394 -20.38 -6.35 -4.29
CA ALA A 394 -20.16 -5.81 -5.62
C ALA A 394 -19.00 -4.80 -5.64
N GLU A 395 -19.00 -3.84 -4.71
CA GLU A 395 -17.93 -2.86 -4.50
C GLU A 395 -16.58 -3.57 -4.30
N ARG A 396 -16.54 -4.58 -3.42
CA ARG A 396 -15.33 -5.40 -3.22
C ARG A 396 -14.83 -6.02 -4.51
N TYR A 397 -15.70 -6.64 -5.31
CA TYR A 397 -15.30 -7.26 -6.57
C TYR A 397 -14.81 -6.23 -7.59
N ALA A 398 -15.38 -5.04 -7.61
CA ALA A 398 -14.91 -3.93 -8.43
C ALA A 398 -13.50 -3.49 -8.01
N LEU A 399 -13.23 -3.36 -6.69
CA LEU A 399 -11.91 -2.99 -6.17
C LEU A 399 -10.81 -4.00 -6.52
N ILE A 400 -11.12 -5.30 -6.55
CA ILE A 400 -10.14 -6.35 -6.87
C ILE A 400 -10.07 -6.71 -8.37
N GLY A 401 -10.65 -5.87 -9.24
CA GLY A 401 -10.55 -6.02 -10.69
C GLY A 401 -11.35 -7.18 -11.28
N ARG A 402 -12.45 -7.57 -10.63
CA ARG A 402 -13.38 -8.64 -11.04
C ARG A 402 -14.73 -8.05 -11.49
N PRO A 403 -14.79 -7.31 -12.61
CA PRO A 403 -15.98 -6.57 -13.02
C PRO A 403 -17.18 -7.47 -13.37
N LYS A 404 -16.94 -8.69 -13.87
CA LYS A 404 -18.03 -9.65 -14.14
C LYS A 404 -18.75 -10.06 -12.85
N ASP A 405 -17.99 -10.38 -11.80
CA ASP A 405 -18.55 -10.74 -10.49
C ASP A 405 -19.19 -9.52 -9.82
N ALA A 406 -18.56 -8.35 -9.93
CA ALA A 406 -19.12 -7.09 -9.43
C ALA A 406 -20.49 -6.80 -10.03
N LEU A 407 -20.64 -6.97 -11.35
CA LEU A 407 -21.90 -6.76 -12.07
C LEU A 407 -23.02 -7.68 -11.57
N ILE A 408 -22.73 -8.96 -11.33
CA ILE A 408 -23.71 -9.93 -10.81
C ILE A 408 -24.25 -9.48 -9.46
N HIS A 409 -23.35 -9.13 -8.54
CA HIS A 409 -23.74 -8.71 -7.20
C HIS A 409 -24.43 -7.34 -7.19
N ALA A 410 -24.02 -6.42 -8.06
CA ALA A 410 -24.64 -5.11 -8.17
C ALA A 410 -26.08 -5.18 -8.72
N LYS A 411 -26.34 -6.01 -9.75
CA LYS A 411 -27.71 -6.25 -10.26
C LYS A 411 -28.60 -6.93 -9.22
N ARG A 412 -28.04 -7.85 -8.43
CA ARG A 412 -28.76 -8.42 -7.28
C ARG A 412 -29.11 -7.34 -6.25
N ALA A 413 -28.17 -6.45 -5.94
CA ALA A 413 -28.40 -5.36 -5.00
C ALA A 413 -29.46 -4.37 -5.51
N GLU A 414 -29.41 -4.00 -6.79
CA GLU A 414 -30.40 -3.15 -7.46
C GLU A 414 -31.84 -3.68 -7.28
N GLY A 415 -32.04 -4.99 -7.44
CA GLY A 415 -33.36 -5.62 -7.27
C GLY A 415 -33.83 -5.76 -5.82
N LEU A 416 -32.93 -5.67 -4.84
CA LEU A 416 -33.23 -5.85 -3.41
C LEU A 416 -33.33 -4.52 -2.64
N LEU A 417 -32.72 -3.44 -3.15
CA LEU A 417 -32.61 -2.17 -2.47
C LEU A 417 -33.70 -1.19 -2.93
N PRO A 418 -34.23 -0.32 -2.05
CA PRO A 418 -35.19 0.70 -2.44
C PRO A 418 -34.60 1.63 -3.51
N ARG A 419 -35.32 1.81 -4.62
CA ARG A 419 -34.90 2.67 -5.73
C ARG A 419 -34.63 4.09 -5.24
N GLY A 420 -33.50 4.66 -5.66
CA GLY A 420 -33.07 6.00 -5.26
C GLY A 420 -32.42 6.11 -3.87
N SER A 421 -32.40 5.03 -3.09
CA SER A 421 -31.61 5.00 -1.84
C SER A 421 -30.11 5.09 -2.12
N ALA A 422 -29.33 5.60 -1.16
CA ALA A 422 -27.88 5.71 -1.34
C ALA A 422 -27.19 4.35 -1.66
N PRO A 423 -27.53 3.22 -1.01
CA PRO A 423 -27.00 1.91 -1.41
C PRO A 423 -27.43 1.49 -2.83
N TRP A 424 -28.63 1.85 -3.27
CA TRP A 424 -29.09 1.57 -4.63
C TRP A 424 -28.27 2.36 -5.67
N LEU A 425 -27.99 3.64 -5.40
CA LEU A 425 -27.13 4.48 -6.27
C LEU A 425 -25.71 3.91 -6.38
N ARG A 426 -25.12 3.48 -5.26
CA ARG A 426 -23.80 2.80 -5.28
C ARG A 426 -23.82 1.54 -6.13
N ALA A 427 -24.91 0.76 -6.11
CA ALA A 427 -25.05 -0.39 -6.99
C ALA A 427 -25.10 0.03 -8.48
N GLN A 428 -25.78 1.13 -8.82
CA GLN A 428 -25.79 1.67 -10.18
C GLN A 428 -24.41 2.10 -10.67
N ASP A 429 -23.62 2.74 -9.79
CA ASP A 429 -22.26 3.15 -10.10
C ASP A 429 -21.38 1.93 -10.44
N VAL A 430 -21.50 0.86 -9.64
CA VAL A 430 -20.79 -0.40 -9.90
C VAL A 430 -21.27 -1.08 -11.18
N ILE A 431 -22.57 -1.09 -11.49
CA ILE A 431 -23.10 -1.61 -12.75
C ILE A 431 -22.47 -0.86 -13.93
N SER A 432 -22.57 0.47 -13.91
CA SER A 432 -22.09 1.34 -14.99
C SER A 432 -20.58 1.14 -15.24
N ALA A 433 -19.78 1.14 -14.17
CA ALA A 433 -18.35 0.91 -14.26
C ALA A 433 -18.00 -0.50 -14.76
N SER A 434 -18.73 -1.52 -14.29
CA SER A 434 -18.47 -2.92 -14.65
C SER A 434 -18.85 -3.22 -16.09
N GLU A 435 -19.96 -2.68 -16.60
CA GLU A 435 -20.38 -2.86 -17.99
C GLU A 435 -19.40 -2.20 -18.98
N ALA A 436 -18.89 -1.01 -18.64
CA ALA A 436 -17.83 -0.37 -19.42
C ALA A 436 -16.55 -1.23 -19.45
N ALA A 437 -16.12 -1.75 -18.30
CA ALA A 437 -14.93 -2.59 -18.19
C ALA A 437 -15.06 -3.94 -18.91
N VAL A 438 -16.25 -4.56 -18.92
CA VAL A 438 -16.50 -5.82 -19.63
C VAL A 438 -16.50 -5.62 -21.15
N LYS A 439 -17.10 -4.52 -21.65
CA LYS A 439 -17.11 -4.20 -23.08
C LYS A 439 -15.73 -3.93 -23.67
N GLN A 440 -14.79 -3.42 -22.87
CA GLN A 440 -13.41 -3.17 -23.31
C GLN A 440 -12.54 -4.43 -23.38
N ARG A 441 -12.97 -5.54 -22.78
CA ARG A 441 -12.23 -6.81 -22.73
C ARG A 441 -12.66 -7.84 -23.78
N ASN A 442 -13.79 -7.58 -24.43
CA ASN A 442 -14.28 -8.34 -25.59
C ASN A 442 -13.99 -7.52 -26.85
#